data_AF-A0A1H3DFG4-F1
#
_entry.id   AF-A0A1H3DFG4-F1
#
_cell.length_a   1.000
_cell.length_b   1.000
_cell.length_c   1.000
_cell.angle_alpha   90.00
_cell.angle_beta   90.00
_cell.angle_gamma   90.00
#
_symmetry.space_group_name_H-M   'P 1'
#
loop_
_entity.id
_entity.type
_entity.pdbx_description
1 polymer ?
#
loop_
_entity_poly.entity_id
_entity_poly.type
_entity_poly.pdbx_seq_one_letter_code
_entity_poly.pdbx_strand_id
1 'polypeptide(L)' 'ARVEHPFHVIKNLFRHRKVRYKGLAKNRAQLEVLFGLANLVLAKRALLA' A
#
# COMPACT_ATOMS: atom_id res chain seq x y z
N ALA A 1 -17.13 6.55 -5.66
CA ALA A 1 -16.56 5.40 -4.92
C ALA A 1 -15.90 5.92 -3.64
N ARG A 2 -16.40 5.51 -2.46
CA ARG A 2 -15.95 6.00 -1.13
C ARG A 2 -14.86 5.13 -0.49
N VAL A 3 -14.13 4.37 -1.29
CA VAL A 3 -13.05 3.49 -0.81
C VAL A 3 -11.75 4.25 -0.99
N GLU A 4 -10.99 4.43 0.09
CA GLU A 4 -9.63 4.95 -0.01
C GLU A 4 -8.86 4.17 -1.06
N HIS A 5 -8.39 4.87 -2.09
CA HIS A 5 -7.67 4.23 -3.18
C HIS A 5 -6.39 3.60 -2.58
N PRO A 6 -6.12 2.29 -2.75
CA PRO A 6 -4.98 1.62 -2.11
C PRO A 6 -3.65 2.32 -2.38
N PHE A 7 -3.49 2.92 -3.56
CA PHE A 7 -2.32 3.71 -3.90
C PHE A 7 -2.17 4.99 -3.07
N HIS A 8 -3.26 5.62 -2.64
CA HIS A 8 -3.21 6.78 -1.73
C HIS A 8 -2.69 6.36 -0.36
N VAL A 9 -3.20 5.25 0.19
CA VAL A 9 -2.72 4.67 1.46
C VAL A 9 -1.22 4.33 1.35
N ILE A 10 -0.81 3.66 0.29
CA ILE A 10 0.59 3.29 0.04
C ILE A 10 1.49 4.53 -0.07
N LYS A 11 1.07 5.55 -0.83
CA LYS A 11 1.88 6.77 -1.04
C LYS A 11 2.00 7.64 0.21
N ASN A 12 0.95 7.73 1.02
CA ASN A 12 0.90 8.66 2.16
C ASN A 12 1.24 7.98 3.49
N LEU A 13 0.59 6.87 3.82
CA LEU A 13 0.79 6.17 5.10
C LEU A 13 2.15 5.46 5.12
N PHE A 14 2.46 4.73 4.05
CA PHE A 14 3.74 4.01 3.91
C PHE A 14 4.84 4.83 3.24
N ARG A 15 4.57 6.12 2.96
CA ARG A 15 5.50 7.09 2.37
C ARG A 15 6.15 6.61 1.06
N HIS A 16 5.49 5.71 0.32
CA HIS A 16 6.00 5.16 -0.94
C HIS A 16 5.69 6.11 -2.11
N ARG A 17 6.20 7.35 -2.04
CA ARG A 17 5.97 8.38 -3.07
C ARG A 17 6.92 8.28 -4.26
N LYS A 18 8.09 7.67 -4.08
CA LYS A 18 9.11 7.49 -5.12
C LYS A 18 9.39 6.00 -5.34
N VAL A 19 9.48 5.63 -6.61
CA VAL A 19 9.89 4.30 -7.04
C VAL A 19 11.38 4.10 -6.70
N ARG A 20 11.74 2.88 -6.29
CA ARG A 20 13.14 2.50 -6.08
C ARG A 20 13.68 1.85 -7.35
N TYR A 21 14.88 2.20 -7.78
CA TYR A 21 15.54 1.57 -8.92
C TYR A 21 16.43 0.41 -8.44
N LYS A 22 15.81 -0.67 -7.95
CA LYS A 22 16.52 -1.86 -7.42
C LYS A 22 16.27 -3.15 -8.21
N GLY A 23 15.69 -3.02 -9.41
CA GLY A 23 15.31 -4.15 -10.27
C GLY A 23 13.87 -4.64 -10.05
N LEU A 24 13.29 -5.23 -11.08
CA LEU A 24 11.86 -5.61 -11.11
C LEU A 24 11.48 -6.60 -10.01
N ALA A 25 12.29 -7.64 -9.78
CA ALA A 25 12.01 -8.65 -8.75
C ALA A 25 11.94 -8.03 -7.35
N LYS A 26 12.91 -7.18 -6.98
CA LYS A 26 12.97 -6.53 -5.67
C LYS A 26 11.84 -5.51 -5.49
N ASN A 27 11.50 -4.78 -6.55
CA ASN A 27 10.41 -3.82 -6.52
C ASN A 27 9.04 -4.50 -6.40
N ARG A 28 8.85 -5.63 -7.10
CA ARG A 28 7.62 -6.42 -7.06
C ARG A 28 7.36 -6.98 -5.66
N ALA A 29 8.35 -7.65 -5.06
CA ALA A 29 8.21 -8.18 -3.70
C ALA A 29 7.86 -7.06 -2.69
N GLN A 30 8.47 -5.87 -2.83
CA GLN A 30 8.14 -4.73 -1.98
C GLN A 30 6.69 -4.23 -2.20
N LEU A 31 6.23 -4.15 -3.46
CA LEU A 31 4.87 -3.72 -3.79
C LEU A 31 3.83 -4.71 -3.27
N GLU A 32 4.04 -6.02 -3.44
CA GLU A 32 3.12 -7.06 -2.94
C GLU A 32 2.91 -6.93 -1.43
N VAL A 33 3.99 -6.74 -0.67
CA VAL A 33 3.91 -6.50 0.78
C VAL A 33 3.16 -5.20 1.10
N LEU A 34 3.46 -4.09 0.42
CA LEU A 34 2.80 -2.81 0.65
C LEU A 34 1.28 -2.86 0.36
N PHE A 35 0.88 -3.57 -0.69
CA PHE A 35 -0.55 -3.77 -0.99
C PHE A 35 -1.22 -4.68 0.05
N GLY A 36 -0.55 -5.73 0.52
CA GLY A 36 -1.04 -6.55 1.63
C GLY A 36 -1.27 -5.74 2.90
N LEU A 37 -0.30 -4.89 3.28
CA LEU A 37 -0.41 -4.01 4.45
C LEU A 37 -1.50 -2.93 4.27
N ALA A 38 -1.63 -2.36 3.07
CA ALA A 38 -2.69 -1.40 2.78
C ALA A 38 -4.09 -2.03 2.96
N ASN A 39 -4.27 -3.27 2.48
CA ASN A 39 -5.51 -4.01 2.68
C ASN A 39 -5.81 -4.27 4.17
N LEU A 40 -4.79 -4.62 4.97
CA LEU A 40 -4.96 -4.79 6.41
C LEU A 40 -5.38 -3.50 7.13
N VAL A 41 -4.80 -2.36 6.75
CA VAL A 41 -5.17 -1.05 7.32
C VAL A 41 -6.61 -0.69 6.95
N LEU A 42 -7.02 -0.93 5.70
CA LEU A 42 -8.38 -0.71 5.25
C LEU A 42 -9.38 -1.63 5.97
N ALA A 43 -9.05 -2.92 6.09
CA ALA A 43 -9.85 -3.87 6.85
C ALA A 43 -9.96 -3.49 8.33
N LYS A 44 -8.87 -3.06 8.97
CA LYS A 44 -8.89 -2.55 10.34
C LYS A 44 -9.83 -1.36 10.49
N ARG A 45 -9.81 -0.42 9.55
CA ARG A 45 -10.72 0.75 9.57
C ARG A 45 -12.17 0.35 9.38
N ALA A 46 -12.46 -0.67 8.56
CA ALA A 46 -13.82 -1.17 8.37
C ALA A 46 -14.33 -2.00 9.57
N LEU A 47 -13.45 -2.75 10.24
CA LEU A 47 -13.81 -3.64 11.35
C LEU A 47 -13.87 -2.93 12.71
N LEU A 48 -13.17 -1.80 12.86
CA LEU A 48 -13.16 -0.98 14.09
C LEU A 48 -13.98 0.32 13.94
N ALA A 49 -14.72 0.48 12.85
CA ALA A 49 -15.71 1.54 12.66
C ALA A 49 -17.09 1.06 13.10
#